data_AF-A0A0K6IGQ4-F1
#
_entry.id   AF-A0A0K6IGQ4-F1
#
_cell.length_a   1.000
_cell.length_b   1.000
_cell.length_c   1.000
_cell.angle_alpha   90.00
_cell.angle_beta   90.00
_cell.angle_gamma   90.00
#
_symmetry.space_group_name_H-M   'P 1'
#
loop_
_entity.id
_entity.type
_entity.pdbx_description
1 polymer ?
#
loop_
_entity_poly.entity_id
_entity_poly.type
_entity_poly.pdbx_seq_one_letter_code
_entity_poly.pdbx_strand_id
1 'polypeptide(L)'
;MNNNELVAKLWKLCDNLRDGGVSYQNYVNELASLLFIKMCEQTGQEDDLLPEGYRWKDLKGKVGIEQHRFYKSLLNKLDGDHHAIVQAIFLNATTTITQPAQLTELIDSMDKLDWYDNDGTGKARDDFGDMYEGLLQRNANETKSGAGQSIPHAR
;
A
#
# COMPACT_ATOMS: atom_id res chain seq x y z
N MET A 1 2.49 -16.21 10.64
CA MET A 1 1.94 -16.32 9.26
C MET A 1 3.07 -16.16 8.23
N ASN A 2 2.98 -16.77 7.03
CA ASN A 2 3.96 -16.52 5.95
C ASN A 2 3.60 -15.24 5.17
N ASN A 3 4.59 -14.43 4.77
CA ASN A 3 4.44 -13.18 4.01
C ASN A 3 3.52 -13.31 2.78
N ASN A 4 3.60 -14.45 2.10
CA ASN A 4 2.74 -14.76 0.94
C ASN A 4 1.25 -14.82 1.28
N GLU A 5 0.86 -15.22 2.49
CA GLU A 5 -0.54 -15.24 2.88
C GLU A 5 -1.08 -13.83 3.15
N LEU A 6 -0.24 -12.95 3.69
CA LEU A 6 -0.62 -11.56 3.95
C LEU A 6 -0.74 -10.79 2.63
N VAL A 7 0.20 -10.97 1.70
CA VAL A 7 0.10 -10.47 0.31
C VAL A 7 -1.15 -11.01 -0.38
N ALA A 8 -1.48 -12.29 -0.22
CA ALA A 8 -2.70 -12.85 -0.81
C ALA A 8 -3.99 -12.26 -0.21
N LYS A 9 -4.02 -11.95 1.10
CA LYS A 9 -5.14 -11.26 1.74
C LYS A 9 -5.29 -9.82 1.25
N LEU A 10 -4.19 -9.07 1.20
CA LEU A 10 -4.13 -7.72 0.64
C LEU A 10 -4.62 -7.70 -0.82
N TRP A 11 -4.20 -8.70 -1.60
CA TRP A 11 -4.64 -8.86 -2.98
C TRP A 11 -6.15 -9.11 -3.09
N LYS A 12 -6.71 -9.96 -2.23
CA LYS A 12 -8.18 -10.19 -2.18
C LYS A 12 -8.96 -8.93 -1.82
N LEU A 13 -8.42 -8.07 -0.97
CA LEU A 13 -9.03 -6.77 -0.66
C LEU A 13 -9.08 -5.89 -1.92
N CYS A 14 -7.98 -5.82 -2.68
CA CYS A 14 -7.95 -5.10 -3.95
C CYS A 14 -8.95 -5.68 -4.97
N ASP A 15 -9.09 -7.01 -5.04
CA ASP A 15 -10.03 -7.66 -5.96
C ASP A 15 -11.49 -7.32 -5.63
N ASN A 16 -11.86 -7.31 -4.33
CA ASN A 16 -13.19 -6.90 -3.89
C ASN A 16 -13.48 -5.42 -4.20
N LEU A 17 -12.48 -4.54 -4.05
CA LEU A 17 -12.63 -3.10 -4.29
C LEU A 17 -12.59 -2.74 -5.78
N ARG A 18 -12.14 -3.65 -6.66
CA ARG A 18 -12.18 -3.50 -8.12
C ARG A 18 -13.59 -3.21 -8.66
N ASP A 19 -14.62 -3.71 -7.98
CA ASP A 19 -16.02 -3.54 -8.39
C ASP A 19 -16.44 -2.05 -8.51
N GLY A 20 -15.71 -1.13 -7.85
CA GLY A 20 -15.91 0.32 -7.95
C GLY A 20 -15.25 1.03 -9.15
N GLY A 21 -14.65 0.30 -10.11
CA GLY A 21 -14.18 0.86 -11.39
C GLY A 21 -12.75 1.44 -11.40
N VAL A 22 -11.93 1.15 -10.39
CA VAL A 22 -10.52 1.59 -10.32
C VAL A 22 -9.59 0.49 -10.85
N SER A 23 -8.59 0.86 -11.65
CA SER A 23 -7.65 -0.08 -12.26
C SER A 23 -6.79 -0.81 -11.23
N TYR A 24 -6.49 -2.09 -11.52
CA TYR A 24 -5.67 -2.96 -10.69
C TYR A 24 -4.32 -2.33 -10.28
N GLN A 25 -3.69 -1.66 -11.25
CA GLN A 25 -2.40 -1.01 -11.05
C GLN A 25 -2.47 0.12 -10.03
N ASN A 26 -3.54 0.90 -10.05
CA ASN A 26 -3.69 2.00 -9.12
C ASN A 26 -3.91 1.48 -7.69
N TYR A 27 -4.69 0.39 -7.53
CA TYR A 27 -4.87 -0.23 -6.22
C TYR A 27 -3.57 -0.75 -5.63
N VAL A 28 -2.71 -1.38 -6.42
CA VAL A 28 -1.41 -1.83 -5.91
C VAL A 28 -0.56 -0.64 -5.47
N ASN A 29 -0.57 0.46 -6.20
CA ASN A 29 0.18 1.66 -5.84
C ASN A 29 -0.31 2.28 -4.52
N GLU A 30 -1.63 2.30 -4.32
CA GLU A 30 -2.27 2.78 -3.09
C GLU A 30 -1.96 1.85 -1.91
N LEU A 31 -2.02 0.54 -2.15
CA LEU A 31 -1.73 -0.46 -1.13
C LEU A 31 -0.25 -0.43 -0.73
N ALA A 32 0.66 -0.28 -1.69
CA ALA A 32 2.09 -0.08 -1.48
C ALA A 32 2.36 1.14 -0.58
N SER A 33 1.69 2.27 -0.87
CA SER A 33 1.77 3.50 -0.07
C SER A 33 1.30 3.28 1.37
N LEU A 34 0.15 2.64 1.55
CA LEU A 34 -0.43 2.36 2.87
C LEU A 34 0.40 1.35 3.66
N LEU A 35 0.97 0.35 2.99
CA LEU A 35 1.81 -0.67 3.59
C LEU A 35 3.11 -0.05 4.13
N PHE A 36 3.69 0.93 3.42
CA PHE A 36 4.82 1.70 3.92
C PHE A 36 4.47 2.50 5.18
N ILE A 37 3.34 3.21 5.18
CA ILE A 37 2.89 3.99 6.35
C ILE A 37 2.63 3.06 7.55
N LYS A 38 2.00 1.91 7.31
CA LYS A 38 1.78 0.89 8.35
C LYS A 38 3.10 0.34 8.87
N MET A 39 4.04 0.03 8.00
CA MET A 39 5.37 -0.45 8.36
C MET A 39 6.09 0.55 9.27
N CYS A 40 6.04 1.85 8.96
CA CYS A 40 6.63 2.90 9.80
C CYS A 40 6.05 2.92 11.23
N GLU A 41 4.74 2.69 11.38
CA GLU A 41 4.10 2.56 12.70
C GLU A 41 4.61 1.31 13.44
N GLN A 42 4.67 0.17 12.75
CA GLN A 42 5.04 -1.11 13.36
C GLN A 42 6.52 -1.16 13.76
N THR A 43 7.41 -0.55 12.96
CA THR A 43 8.84 -0.49 13.24
C THR A 43 9.22 0.66 14.18
N GLY A 44 8.27 1.57 14.49
CA GLY A 44 8.52 2.78 15.27
C GLY A 44 9.36 3.82 14.52
N GLN A 45 9.52 3.68 13.20
CA GLN A 45 10.24 4.63 12.36
C GLN A 45 9.36 5.78 11.85
N GLU A 46 8.10 5.85 12.26
CA GLU A 46 7.17 6.92 11.89
C GLU A 46 7.68 8.32 12.23
N ASP A 47 8.52 8.50 13.25
CA ASP A 47 9.08 9.81 13.62
C ASP A 47 10.22 10.26 12.69
N ASP A 48 10.95 9.28 12.12
CA ASP A 48 12.09 9.51 11.23
C ASP A 48 11.63 9.63 9.76
N LEU A 49 10.65 8.81 9.35
CA LEU A 49 10.22 8.68 7.95
C LEU A 49 8.94 9.44 7.61
N LEU A 50 8.11 9.80 8.60
CA LEU A 50 6.83 10.47 8.38
C LEU A 50 6.75 11.79 9.17
N PRO A 51 6.24 12.88 8.57
CA PRO A 51 6.06 14.12 9.29
C PRO A 51 5.00 14.01 10.39
N GLU A 52 5.15 14.81 11.44
CA GLU A 52 4.17 14.90 12.53
C GLU A 52 2.77 15.24 11.99
N GLY A 53 1.76 14.50 12.45
CA GLY A 53 0.36 14.64 12.01
C GLY A 53 0.00 13.96 10.69
N TYR A 54 0.94 13.22 10.07
CA TYR A 54 0.72 12.42 8.86
C TYR A 54 1.05 10.94 9.08
N ARG A 55 0.60 10.37 10.20
CA ARG A 55 0.92 8.99 10.60
C ARG A 55 -0.26 8.04 10.35
N TRP A 56 -0.02 6.73 10.46
CA TRP A 56 -1.06 5.70 10.31
C TRP A 56 -2.25 5.98 11.24
N LYS A 57 -1.98 6.35 12.50
CA LYS A 57 -3.00 6.68 13.50
C LYS A 57 -3.87 7.86 13.10
N ASP A 58 -3.29 8.91 12.52
CA ASP A 58 -4.05 10.07 12.04
C ASP A 58 -4.96 9.71 10.87
N LEU A 59 -4.46 8.87 9.95
CA LEU A 59 -5.23 8.37 8.81
C LEU A 59 -6.38 7.47 9.25
N LYS A 60 -6.12 6.54 10.18
CA LYS A 60 -7.12 5.64 10.77
C LYS A 60 -8.17 6.38 11.60
N GLY A 61 -7.77 7.47 12.27
CA GLY A 61 -8.67 8.28 13.10
C GLY A 61 -9.74 9.04 12.30
N LYS A 62 -9.63 9.09 10.97
CA LYS A 62 -10.62 9.73 10.08
C LYS A 62 -11.44 8.69 9.33
N VAL A 63 -12.66 9.03 8.96
CA VAL A 63 -13.57 8.14 8.21
C VAL A 63 -14.24 8.89 7.06
N GLY A 64 -14.50 8.20 5.95
CA GLY A 64 -15.26 8.74 4.84
C GLY A 64 -14.53 9.87 4.10
N ILE A 65 -15.23 10.95 3.78
CA ILE A 65 -14.70 12.04 2.93
C ILE A 65 -13.48 12.71 3.58
N GLU A 66 -13.49 12.87 4.90
CA GLU A 66 -12.36 13.46 5.62
C GLU A 66 -11.11 12.59 5.54
N GLN A 67 -11.26 11.27 5.64
CA GLN A 67 -10.16 10.32 5.48
C GLN A 67 -9.56 10.40 4.08
N HIS A 68 -10.41 10.48 3.06
CA HIS A 68 -9.99 10.60 1.67
C HIS A 68 -9.21 11.89 1.40
N ARG A 69 -9.72 13.04 1.88
CA ARG A 69 -9.00 14.32 1.76
C ARG A 69 -7.68 14.30 2.52
N PHE A 70 -7.66 13.70 3.71
CA PHE A 70 -6.46 13.57 4.51
C PHE A 70 -5.42 12.72 3.80
N TYR A 71 -5.82 11.56 3.26
CA TYR A 71 -4.93 10.68 2.49
C TYR A 71 -4.34 11.39 1.26
N LYS A 72 -5.14 12.17 0.51
CA LYS A 72 -4.62 13.02 -0.59
C LYS A 72 -3.56 14.01 -0.12
N SER A 73 -3.82 14.65 1.02
CA SER A 73 -2.90 15.63 1.60
C SER A 73 -1.62 14.95 2.08
N LEU A 74 -1.73 13.73 2.61
CA LEU A 74 -0.62 12.90 3.04
C LEU A 74 0.28 12.51 1.86
N LEU A 75 -0.30 12.00 0.77
CA LEU A 75 0.47 11.66 -0.44
C LEU A 75 1.24 12.87 -0.98
N ASN A 76 0.57 14.03 -1.07
CA ASN A 76 1.21 15.26 -1.54
C ASN A 76 2.30 15.76 -0.58
N LYS A 77 2.13 15.53 0.73
CA LYS A 77 3.14 15.89 1.72
C LYS A 77 4.40 15.03 1.60
N LEU A 78 4.23 13.74 1.31
CA LEU A 78 5.32 12.77 1.16
C LEU A 78 6.02 12.84 -0.21
N ASP A 79 5.34 13.33 -1.25
CA ASP A 79 5.91 13.58 -2.58
C ASP A 79 7.08 14.59 -2.56
N GLY A 80 7.13 15.47 -1.55
CA GLY A 80 8.19 16.46 -1.35
C GLY A 80 9.17 16.14 -0.21
N ASP A 81 9.19 14.90 0.28
CA ASP A 81 10.00 14.53 1.45
C ASP A 81 11.49 14.35 1.10
N HIS A 82 12.38 14.53 2.09
CA HIS A 82 13.83 14.43 1.91
C HIS A 82 14.32 12.98 1.90
N HIS A 83 13.53 12.03 2.42
CA HIS A 83 13.93 10.63 2.48
C HIS A 83 13.83 9.97 1.09
N ALA A 84 14.98 9.55 0.54
CA ALA A 84 15.07 8.97 -0.80
C ALA A 84 14.12 7.77 -1.04
N ILE A 85 13.88 6.95 -0.03
CA ILE A 85 12.95 5.82 -0.10
C ILE A 85 11.48 6.27 -0.11
N VAL A 86 11.12 7.26 0.72
CA VAL A 86 9.79 7.86 0.76
C VAL A 86 9.53 8.53 -0.58
N GLN A 87 10.48 9.35 -1.05
CA GLN A 87 10.38 9.96 -2.36
C GLN A 87 10.21 8.91 -3.46
N ALA A 88 10.99 7.83 -3.50
CA ALA A 88 10.85 6.79 -4.52
C ALA A 88 9.47 6.11 -4.54
N ILE A 89 8.84 5.93 -3.37
CA ILE A 89 7.53 5.29 -3.23
C ILE A 89 6.40 6.29 -3.55
N PHE A 90 6.55 7.54 -3.13
CA PHE A 90 5.51 8.57 -3.22
C PHE A 90 5.69 9.54 -4.39
N LEU A 91 6.71 9.37 -5.23
CA LEU A 91 7.00 10.25 -6.38
C LEU A 91 5.83 10.27 -7.35
N ASN A 92 5.19 11.43 -7.51
CA ASN A 92 3.94 11.59 -8.27
C ASN A 92 2.80 10.67 -7.82
N ALA A 93 2.79 10.24 -6.55
CA ALA A 93 1.72 9.42 -6.02
C ALA A 93 0.42 10.22 -5.95
N THR A 94 -0.58 9.75 -6.70
CA THR A 94 -1.93 10.31 -6.68
C THR A 94 -2.94 9.23 -6.40
N THR A 95 -3.86 9.48 -5.47
CA THR A 95 -4.99 8.57 -5.26
C THR A 95 -5.95 8.64 -6.45
N THR A 96 -6.28 7.47 -6.99
CA THR A 96 -7.35 7.34 -7.98
C THR A 96 -8.64 6.80 -7.36
N ILE A 97 -8.63 6.52 -6.06
CA ILE A 97 -9.83 6.09 -5.33
C ILE A 97 -10.81 7.25 -5.37
N THR A 98 -11.99 7.06 -5.96
CA THR A 98 -13.03 8.11 -6.01
C THR A 98 -14.04 7.97 -4.90
N GLN A 99 -14.27 6.73 -4.42
CA GLN A 99 -15.21 6.46 -3.34
C GLN A 99 -14.49 6.47 -1.98
N PRO A 100 -14.86 7.38 -1.07
CA PRO A 100 -14.24 7.44 0.26
C PRO A 100 -14.48 6.17 1.09
N ALA A 101 -15.63 5.50 0.89
CA ALA A 101 -15.95 4.25 1.58
C ALA A 101 -14.95 3.13 1.27
N GLN A 102 -14.48 3.06 0.02
CA GLN A 102 -13.50 2.06 -0.41
C GLN A 102 -12.16 2.23 0.31
N LEU A 103 -11.70 3.47 0.47
CA LEU A 103 -10.49 3.77 1.22
C LEU A 103 -10.65 3.40 2.70
N THR A 104 -11.80 3.71 3.30
CA THR A 104 -12.10 3.33 4.69
C THR A 104 -12.08 1.82 4.89
N GLU A 105 -12.76 1.06 4.03
CA GLU A 105 -12.75 -0.41 4.11
C GLU A 105 -11.35 -0.98 3.92
N LEU A 106 -10.56 -0.42 3.01
CA LEU A 106 -9.19 -0.87 2.76
C LEU A 106 -8.31 -0.64 4.00
N ILE A 107 -8.34 0.56 4.59
CA ILE A 107 -7.56 0.89 5.80
C ILE A 107 -8.00 0.04 6.99
N ASP A 108 -9.30 -0.11 7.21
CA ASP A 108 -9.85 -0.93 8.30
C ASP A 108 -9.47 -2.42 8.12
N SER A 109 -9.55 -2.93 6.88
CA SER A 109 -9.15 -4.29 6.57
C SER A 109 -7.66 -4.51 6.80
N MET A 110 -6.80 -3.56 6.34
CA MET A 110 -5.37 -3.59 6.59
C MET A 110 -5.05 -3.51 8.08
N ASP A 111 -5.76 -2.71 8.85
CA ASP A 111 -5.55 -2.58 10.30
C ASP A 111 -5.91 -3.89 11.04
N LYS A 112 -6.93 -4.60 10.57
CA LYS A 112 -7.34 -5.92 11.08
C LYS A 112 -6.41 -7.05 10.66
N LEU A 113 -5.48 -6.83 9.72
CA LEU A 113 -4.50 -7.85 9.39
C LEU A 113 -3.52 -8.01 10.55
N ASP A 114 -3.23 -9.27 10.87
CA ASP A 114 -2.22 -9.61 11.85
C ASP A 114 -0.83 -9.52 11.18
N TRP A 115 -0.20 -8.35 11.32
CA TRP A 115 1.10 -8.05 10.72
C TRP A 115 2.27 -8.69 11.49
N TYR A 116 2.02 -9.26 12.67
CA TYR A 116 3.05 -9.88 13.51
C TYR A 116 2.95 -11.41 13.51
N ASP A 117 4.10 -12.05 13.31
CA ASP A 117 4.43 -13.27 14.07
C ASP A 117 5.30 -12.83 15.25
N ASN A 118 5.02 -13.36 16.43
CA ASN A 118 5.20 -12.73 17.74
C ASN A 118 6.64 -12.80 18.31
N ASP A 119 7.68 -12.52 17.52
CA ASP A 119 9.07 -12.78 17.96
C ASP A 119 9.90 -11.52 18.30
N GLY A 120 9.47 -10.31 17.93
CA GLY A 120 10.17 -9.07 18.31
C GLY A 120 11.62 -8.94 17.78
N THR A 121 12.05 -9.84 16.91
CA THR A 121 13.32 -9.76 16.19
C THR A 121 13.11 -8.88 14.96
N GLY A 122 14.13 -8.11 14.54
CA GLY A 122 14.08 -7.12 13.45
C GLY A 122 13.73 -7.65 12.04
N LYS A 123 13.11 -8.81 11.96
CA LYS A 123 12.59 -9.49 10.77
C LYS A 123 11.44 -8.74 10.10
N ALA A 124 10.64 -8.01 10.88
CA ALA A 124 9.49 -7.26 10.36
C ALA A 124 9.85 -6.39 9.15
N ARG A 125 10.96 -5.64 9.20
CA ARG A 125 11.40 -4.78 8.09
C ARG A 125 11.73 -5.55 6.81
N ASP A 126 12.37 -6.71 6.95
CA ASP A 126 12.74 -7.60 5.86
C ASP A 126 11.49 -8.26 5.27
N ASP A 127 10.60 -8.76 6.13
CA ASP A 127 9.31 -9.33 5.78
C ASP A 127 8.40 -8.30 5.06
N PHE A 128 8.39 -7.02 5.49
CA PHE A 128 7.69 -5.93 4.79
C PHE A 128 8.26 -5.63 3.41
N GLY A 129 9.60 -5.64 3.27
CA GLY A 129 10.27 -5.48 1.99
C GLY A 129 9.87 -6.58 1.00
N ASP A 130 9.93 -7.83 1.44
CA ASP A 130 9.51 -9.01 0.66
C ASP A 130 8.04 -8.93 0.24
N MET A 131 7.16 -8.46 1.13
CA MET A 131 5.74 -8.24 0.81
C MET A 131 5.53 -7.13 -0.23
N TYR A 132 6.26 -6.03 -0.10
CA TYR A 132 6.21 -4.91 -1.04
C TYR A 132 6.71 -5.32 -2.43
N GLU A 133 7.87 -5.99 -2.50
CA GLU A 133 8.41 -6.53 -3.74
C GLU A 133 7.49 -7.58 -4.36
N GLY A 134 6.90 -8.47 -3.55
CA GLY A 134 5.92 -9.45 -4.01
C GLY A 134 4.68 -8.81 -4.63
N LEU A 135 4.20 -7.70 -4.06
CA LEU A 135 3.10 -6.91 -4.62
C LEU A 135 3.49 -6.29 -5.96
N LEU A 136 4.67 -5.67 -6.06
CA LEU A 136 5.19 -5.10 -7.30
C LEU A 136 5.41 -6.15 -8.38
N GLN A 137 5.97 -7.31 -8.03
CA GLN A 137 6.21 -8.41 -8.95
C GLN A 137 4.89 -8.95 -9.50
N ARG A 138 3.87 -9.12 -8.64
CA ARG A 138 2.53 -9.52 -9.10
C ARG A 138 1.88 -8.45 -9.97
N ASN A 139 2.01 -7.18 -9.63
CA ASN A 139 1.51 -6.06 -10.43
C ASN A 139 2.14 -6.03 -11.83
N ALA A 140 3.46 -6.20 -11.91
CA ALA A 140 4.19 -6.29 -13.17
C ALA A 140 3.73 -7.50 -14.00
N ASN A 141 3.38 -8.61 -13.35
CA ASN A 141 2.86 -9.81 -14.02
C ASN A 141 1.43 -9.61 -14.57
N GLU A 142 0.54 -8.97 -13.80
CA GLU A 142 -0.81 -8.62 -14.26
C GLU A 142 -0.79 -7.58 -15.40
N THR A 143 0.10 -6.61 -15.32
CA THR A 143 0.28 -5.60 -16.39
C THR A 143 0.77 -6.26 -17.69
N LYS A 144 1.60 -7.31 -17.60
CA LYS A 144 1.99 -8.13 -18.76
C LYS A 144 0.81 -8.95 -19.31
N SER A 145 -0.08 -9.46 -18.46
CA SER A 145 -1.29 -10.19 -18.89
C SER A 145 -2.34 -9.29 -19.56
N GLY A 146 -2.40 -8.00 -19.19
CA GLY A 146 -3.36 -7.03 -19.76
C GLY A 146 -2.94 -6.38 -21.08
N ALA A 147 -1.66 -6.47 -21.47
CA ALA A 147 -1.11 -5.81 -22.66
C ALA A 147 -0.27 -6.71 -23.58
N GLY A 148 -0.30 -8.04 -23.41
CA GLY A 148 0.54 -8.95 -24.17
C GLY A 148 -0.15 -10.23 -24.56
N GLN A 149 -0.72 -10.28 -25.77
CA GLN A 149 -0.54 -11.45 -26.61
C GLN A 149 0.93 -11.88 -26.48
N SER A 150 1.19 -13.05 -25.89
CA SER A 150 2.47 -13.70 -26.00
C SER A 150 2.78 -13.83 -27.49
N ILE A 151 3.62 -12.93 -27.98
CA ILE A 151 4.27 -13.04 -29.28
C ILE A 151 4.88 -14.45 -29.29
N PRO A 152 4.47 -15.35 -30.21
CA PRO A 152 4.91 -16.72 -30.16
C PRO A 152 6.44 -16.76 -30.21
N HIS A 153 7.03 -17.43 -29.22
CA HIS A 153 8.43 -17.81 -29.24
C HIS A 153 8.63 -18.72 -30.45
N ALA A 154 8.99 -18.13 -31.59
CA ALA A 154 9.42 -18.86 -32.76
C ALA A 154 10.77 -19.51 -32.41
N ARG A 155 10.76 -20.83 -32.31
CA ARG A 155 11.95 -21.66 -32.47
C ARG A 155 11.61 -22.80 -33.41
#